data_AF-A0A2S6BYQ2-F1
#
_entry.id   AF-A0A2S6BYQ2-F1
#
_cell.length_a   1.000
_cell.length_b   1.000
_cell.length_c   1.000
_cell.angle_alpha   90.00
_cell.angle_beta   90.00
_cell.angle_gamma   90.00
#
_symmetry.space_group_name_H-M   'P 1'
#
loop_
_entity.id
_entity.type
_entity.pdbx_description
1 polymer ?
#
loop_
_entity_poly.entity_id
_entity_poly.type
_entity_poly.pdbx_seq_one_letter_code
_entity_poly.pdbx_strand_id
1 'polypeptide(L)'
;MPSFIRSIRGTILFYFLFSSSSKAYEIHSSRQPEKTLVKEATDEAFTMADLALQELTSSPRDPQVNRLLGLLFAGKDQDPATMDVTRLVSTLEGLCRAAMENEARPDPINQNAQYNVGFDSMRMLEQTILHELTHTLAGGAILDVQVTGARKERDGYGWKSCLALAKNGGTDPDNGSPVTAFDNADSVPNFGLAVRLLRDQPPLYVLEDGGVTDQMP
;
A
#
# COMPACT_ATOMS: atom_id res chain seq x y z
N MET A 1 -9.16 -11.34 -11.32
CA MET A 1 -8.82 -10.84 -12.67
C MET A 1 -7.39 -10.31 -12.61
N PRO A 2 -6.60 -10.32 -13.70
CA PRO A 2 -5.32 -9.63 -13.70
C PRO A 2 -5.55 -8.11 -13.58
N SER A 3 -4.89 -7.46 -12.63
CA SER A 3 -4.82 -5.99 -12.52
C SER A 3 -3.75 -5.42 -13.45
N PHE A 4 -3.99 -4.23 -14.02
CA PHE A 4 -3.13 -3.63 -15.03
C PHE A 4 -2.87 -2.15 -14.77
N ILE A 5 -1.60 -1.74 -14.78
CA ILE A 5 -1.21 -0.33 -14.90
C ILE A 5 -0.86 -0.06 -16.37
N ARG A 6 -1.59 0.85 -17.04
CA ARG A 6 -1.32 1.31 -18.41
C ARG A 6 -0.83 2.76 -18.41
N SER A 7 0.32 3.01 -19.04
CA SER A 7 0.81 4.38 -19.31
C SER A 7 0.24 4.94 -20.62
N ILE A 8 -0.16 6.22 -20.60
CA ILE A 8 -0.88 6.93 -21.69
C ILE A 8 0.01 7.24 -22.92
N ARG A 9 1.33 7.04 -22.87
CA ARG A 9 2.26 7.45 -23.95
C ARG A 9 3.24 6.38 -24.46
N GLY A 10 3.03 5.12 -24.10
CA GLY A 10 3.85 4.00 -24.54
C GLY A 10 3.40 2.74 -23.82
N THR A 11 3.31 1.61 -24.54
CA THR A 11 2.75 0.35 -24.05
C THR A 11 3.63 -0.28 -22.97
N ILE A 12 3.60 0.25 -21.75
CA ILE A 12 4.02 -0.48 -20.55
C ILE A 12 2.84 -1.36 -20.17
N LEU A 13 3.08 -2.67 -20.05
CA LEU A 13 2.15 -3.55 -19.35
C LEU A 13 2.84 -4.11 -18.12
N PHE A 14 2.36 -3.65 -16.96
CA PHE A 14 2.73 -4.22 -15.68
C PHE A 14 1.70 -5.29 -15.33
N TYR A 15 2.17 -6.53 -15.17
CA TYR A 15 1.32 -7.65 -14.79
C TYR A 15 1.63 -8.04 -13.35
N PHE A 16 0.62 -7.96 -12.49
CA PHE A 16 0.63 -8.70 -11.24
C PHE A 16 0.21 -10.14 -11.54
N LEU A 17 1.06 -11.10 -11.19
CA LEU A 17 0.80 -12.51 -11.48
C LEU A 17 0.01 -13.11 -10.31
N PHE A 18 -1.25 -13.44 -10.55
CA PHE A 18 -2.16 -14.05 -9.55
C PHE A 18 -2.07 -15.59 -9.52
N SER A 19 -0.96 -16.16 -9.99
CA SER A 19 -0.80 -17.61 -10.21
C SER A 19 0.25 -18.21 -9.27
N SER A 20 0.13 -19.52 -9.00
CA SER A 20 0.97 -20.39 -8.17
C SER A 20 2.48 -20.45 -8.53
N SER A 21 2.97 -19.50 -9.34
CA SER A 21 4.38 -19.26 -9.60
C SER A 21 4.95 -18.29 -8.57
N SER A 22 6.17 -18.55 -8.13
CA SER A 22 6.98 -17.78 -7.16
C SER A 22 7.40 -16.37 -7.61
N LYS A 23 6.58 -15.66 -8.40
CA LYS A 23 6.83 -14.29 -8.86
C LYS A 23 5.65 -13.41 -8.50
N ALA A 24 5.90 -12.33 -7.75
CA ALA A 24 4.85 -11.38 -7.35
C ALA A 24 4.40 -10.46 -8.50
N TYR A 25 5.32 -10.12 -9.40
CA TYR A 25 5.05 -9.24 -10.54
C TYR A 25 6.00 -9.56 -11.71
N GLU A 26 5.64 -9.09 -12.91
CA GLU A 26 6.52 -9.11 -14.07
C GLU A 26 6.38 -7.83 -14.90
N ILE A 27 7.52 -7.21 -15.25
CA ILE A 27 7.57 -5.97 -16.03
C ILE A 27 7.78 -6.30 -17.51
N HIS A 28 6.76 -6.09 -18.33
CA HIS A 28 6.89 -6.19 -19.78
C HIS A 28 6.97 -4.79 -20.38
N SER A 29 8.20 -4.34 -20.69
CA SER A 29 8.44 -3.11 -21.45
C SER A 29 9.58 -3.29 -22.45
N SER A 30 9.40 -2.71 -23.64
CA SER A 30 10.44 -2.62 -24.68
C SER A 30 11.40 -1.44 -24.47
N ARG A 31 11.13 -0.57 -23.49
CA ARG A 31 11.91 0.64 -23.19
C ARG A 31 12.59 0.50 -21.83
N GLN A 32 13.93 0.48 -21.85
CA GLN A 32 14.73 0.31 -20.62
C GLN A 32 14.46 1.36 -19.54
N PRO A 33 14.35 2.68 -19.83
CA PRO A 33 14.08 3.67 -18.79
C PRO A 33 12.75 3.46 -18.07
N GLU A 34 11.71 3.00 -18.79
CA GLU A 34 10.41 2.70 -18.22
C GLU A 34 10.48 1.44 -17.34
N LYS A 35 11.23 0.42 -17.78
CA LYS A 35 11.46 -0.79 -16.98
C LYS A 35 12.19 -0.48 -15.66
N THR A 36 13.22 0.36 -15.72
CA THR A 36 13.95 0.83 -14.54
C THR A 36 13.05 1.59 -13.59
N LEU A 37 12.32 2.59 -14.09
CA LEU A 37 11.40 3.39 -13.27
C LEU A 37 10.39 2.54 -12.51
N VAL A 38 9.76 1.58 -13.20
CA VAL A 38 8.75 0.73 -12.56
C VAL A 38 9.38 -0.26 -11.59
N LYS A 39 10.60 -0.75 -11.87
CA LYS A 39 11.34 -1.57 -10.90
C LYS A 39 11.64 -0.76 -9.63
N GLU A 40 12.19 0.44 -9.77
CA GLU A 40 12.49 1.33 -8.63
C GLU A 40 11.25 1.61 -7.80
N ALA A 41 10.13 1.98 -8.43
CA ALA A 41 8.87 2.19 -7.73
C ALA A 41 8.32 0.92 -7.06
N THR A 42 8.62 -0.26 -7.61
CA THR A 42 8.24 -1.54 -6.99
C THR A 42 9.12 -1.87 -5.78
N ASP A 43 10.42 -1.62 -5.87
CA ASP A 43 11.34 -1.79 -4.73
C ASP A 43 10.96 -0.82 -3.58
N GLU A 44 10.58 0.41 -3.92
CA GLU A 44 10.06 1.41 -2.98
C GLU A 44 8.73 0.97 -2.34
N ALA A 45 7.82 0.35 -3.10
CA ALA A 45 6.58 -0.20 -2.58
C ALA A 45 6.82 -1.32 -1.54
N PHE A 46 7.80 -2.20 -1.80
CA PHE A 46 8.18 -3.24 -0.83
C PHE A 46 8.88 -2.68 0.39
N THR A 47 9.73 -1.66 0.22
CA THR A 47 10.38 -0.96 1.34
C THR A 47 9.32 -0.29 2.23
N MET A 48 8.28 0.29 1.63
CA MET A 48 7.15 0.86 2.37
C MET A 48 6.38 -0.22 3.16
N ALA A 49 6.16 -1.40 2.57
CA ALA A 49 5.51 -2.51 3.25
C ALA A 49 6.36 -3.06 4.42
N ASP A 50 7.67 -3.21 4.21
CA ASP A 50 8.61 -3.68 5.22
C ASP A 50 8.70 -2.71 6.40
N LEU A 51 8.81 -1.40 6.14
CA LEU A 51 8.81 -0.39 7.19
C LEU A 51 7.52 -0.42 8.02
N ALA A 52 6.36 -0.53 7.36
CA ALA A 52 5.07 -0.66 8.05
C ALA A 52 5.02 -1.92 8.94
N LEU A 53 5.56 -3.04 8.45
CA LEU A 53 5.63 -4.29 9.21
C LEU A 53 6.53 -4.17 10.44
N GLN A 54 7.71 -3.58 10.29
CA GLN A 54 8.65 -3.33 11.40
C GLN A 54 7.98 -2.51 12.50
N GLU A 55 7.24 -1.46 12.14
CA GLU A 55 6.53 -0.62 13.09
C GLU A 55 5.39 -1.35 13.80
N LEU A 56 4.60 -2.15 13.08
CA LEU A 56 3.49 -2.90 13.68
C LEU A 56 3.95 -3.98 14.66
N THR A 57 5.11 -4.57 14.40
CA THR A 57 5.72 -5.65 15.19
C THR A 57 6.64 -5.14 16.32
N SER A 58 6.91 -3.83 16.36
CA SER A 58 7.67 -3.21 17.43
C SER A 58 6.96 -3.29 18.79
N SER A 59 7.74 -3.40 19.87
CA SER A 59 7.24 -3.45 21.25
C SER A 59 8.13 -2.63 22.20
N PRO A 60 7.61 -1.55 22.81
CA PRO A 60 6.28 -0.99 22.61
C PRO A 60 6.13 -0.33 21.22
N ARG A 61 4.91 -0.35 20.67
CA ARG A 61 4.59 0.34 19.40
C ARG A 61 4.59 1.85 19.58
N ASP A 62 5.17 2.59 18.63
CA ASP A 62 5.19 4.05 18.62
C ASP A 62 3.76 4.64 18.74
N PRO A 63 3.50 5.59 19.66
CA PRO A 63 2.21 6.26 19.80
C PRO A 63 1.68 6.90 18.50
N GLN A 64 2.55 7.42 17.64
CA GLN A 64 2.15 7.99 16.36
C GLN A 64 1.74 6.91 15.36
N VAL A 65 2.34 5.71 15.42
CA VAL A 65 1.86 4.56 14.65
C VAL A 65 0.50 4.09 15.16
N ASN A 66 0.28 4.08 16.48
CA ASN A 66 -1.05 3.82 17.05
C ASN A 66 -2.08 4.87 16.58
N ARG A 67 -1.70 6.15 16.52
CA ARG A 67 -2.57 7.20 15.96
C ARG A 67 -2.93 6.91 14.50
N LEU A 68 -1.98 6.51 13.66
CA LEU A 68 -2.25 6.15 12.26
C LEU A 68 -3.18 4.94 12.14
N LEU A 69 -3.00 3.92 12.99
CA LEU A 69 -3.95 2.80 13.10
C LEU A 69 -5.36 3.28 13.47
N GLY A 70 -5.45 4.25 14.38
CA GLY A 70 -6.70 4.89 14.77
C GLY A 70 -7.41 5.60 13.63
N LEU A 71 -6.66 6.21 12.71
CA LEU A 71 -7.21 6.91 11.56
C LEU A 71 -7.64 5.95 10.44
N LEU A 72 -6.89 4.87 10.21
CA LEU A 72 -7.06 4.06 9.01
C LEU A 72 -7.72 2.69 9.24
N PHE A 73 -7.78 2.19 10.49
CA PHE A 73 -8.28 0.84 10.75
C PHE A 73 -9.19 0.71 11.97
N ALA A 74 -9.05 1.58 12.97
CA ALA A 74 -9.83 1.44 14.19
C ALA A 74 -11.29 1.89 14.00
N GLY A 75 -12.23 1.04 14.45
CA GLY A 75 -13.61 1.42 14.64
C GLY A 75 -13.77 2.47 15.75
N LYS A 76 -14.93 3.13 15.82
CA LYS A 76 -15.23 4.23 16.76
C LYS A 76 -14.89 3.95 18.22
N ASP A 77 -15.08 2.70 18.68
CA ASP A 77 -14.90 2.29 20.07
C ASP A 77 -13.68 1.36 20.27
N GLN A 78 -12.79 1.29 19.27
CA GLN A 78 -11.62 0.43 19.30
C GLN A 78 -10.37 1.22 19.70
N ASP A 79 -9.62 0.73 20.67
CA ASP A 79 -8.34 1.33 21.07
C ASP A 79 -7.22 0.93 20.09
N PRO A 80 -6.61 1.89 19.37
CA PRO A 80 -5.57 1.58 18.40
C PRO A 80 -4.29 0.99 19.00
N ALA A 81 -4.03 1.21 20.30
CA ALA A 81 -2.86 0.66 20.98
C ALA A 81 -3.00 -0.86 21.26
N THR A 82 -4.23 -1.36 21.34
CA THR A 82 -4.53 -2.75 21.71
C THR A 82 -5.34 -3.50 20.65
N MET A 83 -5.70 -2.84 19.54
CA MET A 83 -6.42 -3.48 18.45
C MET A 83 -5.66 -4.64 17.84
N ASP A 84 -6.39 -5.68 17.43
CA ASP A 84 -5.82 -6.81 16.70
C ASP A 84 -5.38 -6.35 15.31
N VAL A 85 -4.07 -6.39 15.06
CA VAL A 85 -3.45 -6.07 13.77
C VAL A 85 -2.95 -7.30 13.03
N THR A 86 -3.27 -8.51 13.51
CA THR A 86 -2.74 -9.78 12.96
C THR A 86 -2.97 -9.89 11.46
N ARG A 87 -4.14 -9.45 10.98
CA ARG A 87 -4.46 -9.46 9.54
C ARG A 87 -3.55 -8.52 8.74
N LEU A 88 -3.36 -7.28 9.22
CA LEU A 88 -2.48 -6.30 8.56
C LEU A 88 -1.02 -6.78 8.56
N VAL A 89 -0.56 -7.35 9.67
CA VAL A 89 0.77 -7.98 9.77
C VAL A 89 0.91 -9.11 8.75
N SER A 90 -0.06 -10.03 8.69
CA SER A 90 -0.02 -11.15 7.73
C SER A 90 0.00 -10.69 6.27
N THR A 91 -0.75 -9.64 5.92
CA THR A 91 -0.70 -9.04 4.59
C THR A 91 0.69 -8.51 4.27
N LEU A 92 1.29 -7.71 5.17
CA LEU A 92 2.60 -7.11 4.95
C LEU A 92 3.71 -8.18 4.92
N GLU A 93 3.65 -9.21 5.75
CA GLU A 93 4.57 -10.35 5.72
C GLU A 93 4.50 -11.10 4.38
N GLY A 94 3.29 -11.30 3.84
CA GLY A 94 3.10 -11.93 2.54
C GLY A 94 3.71 -11.10 1.41
N LEU A 95 3.54 -9.78 1.44
CA LEU A 95 4.17 -8.85 0.51
C LEU A 95 5.71 -8.87 0.60
N CYS A 96 6.27 -8.81 1.81
CA CYS A 96 7.72 -8.87 2.02
C CYS A 96 8.31 -10.21 1.54
N ARG A 97 7.62 -11.33 1.79
CA ARG A 97 8.04 -12.65 1.29
C ARG A 97 8.03 -12.69 -0.25
N ALA A 98 7.00 -12.14 -0.87
CA ALA A 98 6.88 -12.08 -2.32
C ALA A 98 8.00 -11.23 -2.95
N ALA A 99 8.49 -10.20 -2.25
CA ALA A 99 9.67 -9.44 -2.65
C ALA A 99 10.95 -10.31 -2.67
N MET A 100 11.19 -11.07 -1.59
CA MET A 100 12.36 -11.95 -1.48
C MET A 100 12.40 -13.05 -2.54
N GLU A 101 11.24 -13.61 -2.88
CA GLU A 101 11.12 -14.62 -3.94
C GLU A 101 11.48 -14.06 -5.33
N ASN A 102 11.25 -12.76 -5.56
CA ASN A 102 11.67 -12.10 -6.79
C ASN A 102 13.19 -11.87 -6.86
N GLU A 103 13.84 -11.50 -5.75
CA GLU A 103 15.30 -11.31 -5.69
C GLU A 103 16.09 -12.62 -5.82
N ALA A 104 15.52 -13.73 -5.36
CA ALA A 104 16.13 -15.06 -5.44
C ALA A 104 16.25 -15.63 -6.87
N ARG A 105 15.65 -14.96 -7.87
CA ARG A 105 15.87 -15.27 -9.29
C ARG A 105 16.95 -14.34 -9.85
N PRO A 106 18.09 -14.88 -10.33
CA PRO A 106 19.10 -14.07 -10.98
C PRO A 106 18.56 -13.57 -12.33
N ASP A 107 18.05 -12.35 -12.38
CA ASP A 107 17.98 -11.59 -13.62
C ASP A 107 19.31 -10.81 -13.76
N PRO A 108 20.07 -11.01 -14.85
CA PRO A 108 21.25 -10.20 -15.07
C PRO A 108 20.76 -8.77 -15.39
N ILE A 109 21.28 -7.74 -14.69
CA ILE A 109 21.73 -6.46 -15.27
C ILE A 109 22.12 -5.43 -14.18
N ASN A 110 23.42 -5.08 -14.25
CA ASN A 110 24.07 -3.76 -14.19
C ASN A 110 23.86 -2.81 -12.98
N GLN A 111 24.94 -2.68 -12.20
CA GLN A 111 25.11 -1.90 -10.96
C GLN A 111 25.26 -0.38 -11.14
N ASN A 112 24.72 0.25 -12.19
CA ASN A 112 24.91 1.69 -12.39
C ASN A 112 23.62 2.39 -12.82
N ALA A 113 22.79 2.76 -11.85
CA ALA A 113 21.78 3.80 -12.05
C ALA A 113 21.66 4.63 -10.77
N GLN A 114 22.28 5.81 -10.82
CA GLN A 114 22.21 6.84 -9.79
C GLN A 114 21.63 8.07 -10.49
N TYR A 115 20.30 8.29 -10.49
CA TYR A 115 19.74 9.54 -11.02
C TYR A 115 18.44 9.98 -10.35
N ASN A 116 18.44 11.29 -10.05
CA ASN A 116 17.34 12.11 -9.59
C ASN A 116 16.13 12.06 -10.54
N VAL A 117 14.98 11.65 -10.04
CA VAL A 117 13.67 11.86 -10.70
C VAL A 117 12.68 12.40 -9.65
N GLY A 118 11.74 13.24 -10.10
CA GLY A 118 10.98 14.18 -9.27
C GLY A 118 10.16 13.56 -8.13
N PHE A 119 10.31 14.17 -6.96
CA PHE A 119 9.84 13.77 -5.63
C PHE A 119 8.30 13.55 -5.49
N ASP A 120 7.49 14.06 -6.42
CA ASP A 120 6.01 13.98 -6.32
C ASP A 120 5.36 12.91 -7.22
N SER A 121 5.97 12.53 -8.34
CA SER A 121 5.38 11.51 -9.24
C SER A 121 5.71 10.08 -8.81
N MET A 122 6.81 9.90 -8.09
CA MET A 122 7.21 8.60 -7.54
C MET A 122 6.24 8.22 -6.41
N ARG A 123 6.02 9.10 -5.42
CA ARG A 123 5.08 8.88 -4.29
C ARG A 123 3.71 8.29 -4.68
N MET A 124 3.17 8.69 -5.84
CA MET A 124 1.91 8.13 -6.35
C MET A 124 2.07 6.73 -6.97
N LEU A 125 3.18 6.44 -7.65
CA LEU A 125 3.41 5.17 -8.33
C LEU A 125 3.72 4.03 -7.37
N GLU A 126 4.61 4.17 -6.38
CA GLU A 126 4.84 3.08 -5.41
C GLU A 126 3.60 2.79 -4.57
N GLN A 127 2.83 3.82 -4.20
CA GLN A 127 1.58 3.65 -3.47
C GLN A 127 0.55 2.88 -4.32
N THR A 128 0.44 3.22 -5.60
CA THR A 128 -0.42 2.49 -6.55
C THR A 128 0.06 1.05 -6.74
N ILE A 129 1.36 0.81 -6.87
CA ILE A 129 1.92 -0.53 -6.97
C ILE A 129 1.61 -1.34 -5.71
N LEU A 130 1.75 -0.73 -4.53
CA LEU A 130 1.44 -1.38 -3.26
C LEU A 130 -0.06 -1.71 -3.13
N HIS A 131 -0.94 -0.81 -3.58
CA HIS A 131 -2.38 -1.07 -3.67
C HIS A 131 -2.64 -2.33 -4.51
N GLU A 132 -2.10 -2.38 -5.72
CA GLU A 132 -2.33 -3.49 -6.63
C GLU A 132 -1.72 -4.81 -6.13
N LEU A 133 -0.60 -4.74 -5.41
CA LEU A 133 -0.01 -5.91 -4.75
C LEU A 133 -0.94 -6.49 -3.67
N THR A 134 -1.76 -5.68 -3.00
CA THR A 134 -2.69 -6.17 -1.96
C THR A 134 -3.83 -7.04 -2.52
N HIS A 135 -4.19 -6.87 -3.79
CA HIS A 135 -5.15 -7.72 -4.49
C HIS A 135 -4.61 -9.14 -4.74
N THR A 136 -3.30 -9.34 -4.69
CA THR A 136 -2.68 -10.66 -4.92
C THR A 136 -2.89 -11.60 -3.73
N LEU A 137 -2.73 -12.91 -3.95
CA LEU A 137 -2.80 -13.89 -2.85
C LEU A 137 -1.75 -13.62 -1.76
N ALA A 138 -0.56 -13.17 -2.15
CA ALA A 138 0.48 -12.79 -1.20
C ALA A 138 0.10 -11.53 -0.41
N GLY A 139 -0.59 -10.60 -1.05
CA GLY A 139 -1.16 -9.40 -0.41
C GLY A 139 -2.44 -9.65 0.40
N GLY A 140 -2.95 -10.88 0.45
CA GLY A 140 -4.14 -11.26 1.20
C GLY A 140 -5.46 -11.15 0.43
N ALA A 141 -5.42 -10.92 -0.88
CA ALA A 141 -6.60 -10.80 -1.75
C ALA A 141 -7.61 -9.77 -1.23
N ILE A 142 -7.10 -8.60 -0.87
CA ILE A 142 -7.87 -7.47 -0.34
C ILE A 142 -8.78 -6.90 -1.46
N LEU A 143 -9.85 -6.17 -1.11
CA LEU A 143 -10.87 -5.66 -2.03
C LEU A 143 -10.75 -4.15 -2.25
N ASP A 144 -11.34 -3.65 -3.33
CA ASP A 144 -11.67 -2.22 -3.49
C ASP A 144 -13.02 -1.95 -2.81
N VAL A 145 -12.99 -1.59 -1.53
CA VAL A 145 -14.20 -1.48 -0.71
C VAL A 145 -14.91 -0.15 -0.93
N GLN A 146 -16.25 -0.20 -0.97
CA GLN A 146 -17.09 1.00 -0.93
C GLN A 146 -17.56 1.29 0.50
N VAL A 147 -17.47 2.56 0.91
CA VAL A 147 -18.00 3.03 2.20
C VAL A 147 -19.53 2.90 2.20
N THR A 148 -20.09 2.36 3.28
CA THR A 148 -21.54 2.20 3.43
C THR A 148 -22.27 3.54 3.35
N GLY A 149 -23.25 3.67 2.46
CA GLY A 149 -24.06 4.88 2.30
C GLY A 149 -23.45 5.97 1.41
N ALA A 150 -22.26 5.73 0.85
CA ALA A 150 -21.65 6.62 -0.12
C ALA A 150 -22.27 6.46 -1.53
N ARG A 151 -22.29 7.54 -2.33
CA ARG A 151 -22.76 7.44 -3.74
C ARG A 151 -21.67 6.77 -4.57
N LYS A 152 -22.05 5.74 -5.34
CA LYS A 152 -21.22 4.81 -6.17
C LYS A 152 -20.04 5.37 -6.97
N GLU A 153 -19.85 6.68 -7.10
CA GLU A 153 -18.94 7.27 -8.07
C GLU A 153 -17.74 8.03 -7.48
N ARG A 154 -17.61 8.21 -6.15
CA ARG A 154 -16.55 9.10 -5.61
C ARG A 154 -15.79 8.68 -4.35
N ASP A 155 -16.20 7.64 -3.63
CA ASP A 155 -15.86 7.58 -2.19
C ASP A 155 -15.15 6.29 -1.74
N GLY A 156 -14.57 5.52 -2.67
CA GLY A 156 -13.81 4.30 -2.34
C GLY A 156 -12.29 4.51 -2.20
N TYR A 157 -11.77 5.58 -2.80
CA TYR A 157 -10.33 5.76 -2.97
C TYR A 157 -9.75 6.88 -2.11
N GLY A 158 -8.52 6.67 -1.63
CA GLY A 158 -7.71 7.67 -0.93
C GLY A 158 -8.05 7.87 0.56
N TRP A 159 -7.21 8.67 1.22
CA TRP A 159 -7.17 8.84 2.68
C TRP A 159 -8.52 9.06 3.36
N LYS A 160 -9.34 9.99 2.83
CA LYS A 160 -10.65 10.32 3.42
C LYS A 160 -11.63 9.16 3.37
N SER A 161 -11.56 8.36 2.31
CA SER A 161 -12.38 7.15 2.13
C SER A 161 -11.94 6.08 3.11
N CYS A 162 -10.64 5.86 3.28
CA CYS A 162 -10.09 4.95 4.30
C CYS A 162 -10.51 5.37 5.72
N LEU A 163 -10.42 6.67 6.04
CA LEU A 163 -10.86 7.20 7.33
C LEU A 163 -12.36 6.95 7.56
N ALA A 164 -13.19 7.23 6.54
CA ALA A 164 -14.62 6.98 6.62
C ALA A 164 -14.93 5.49 6.78
N LEU A 165 -14.18 4.63 6.08
CA LEU A 165 -14.32 3.18 6.15
C LEU A 165 -13.95 2.63 7.53
N ALA A 166 -12.85 3.12 8.13
CA ALA A 166 -12.46 2.75 9.49
C ALA A 166 -13.57 3.09 10.50
N LYS A 167 -14.16 4.28 10.38
CA LYS A 167 -15.19 4.76 11.31
C LYS A 167 -16.55 4.11 11.12
N ASN A 168 -16.96 3.88 9.88
CA ASN A 168 -18.34 3.53 9.54
C ASN A 168 -18.51 2.09 9.03
N GLY A 169 -17.41 1.39 8.73
CA GLY A 169 -17.46 0.14 7.97
C GLY A 169 -17.91 0.34 6.52
N GLY A 170 -17.84 -0.73 5.75
CA GLY A 170 -18.15 -0.74 4.32
C GLY A 170 -18.99 -1.94 3.92
N THR A 171 -19.26 -2.04 2.63
CA THR A 171 -19.89 -3.23 2.03
C THR A 171 -19.06 -3.74 0.86
N ASP A 172 -18.91 -5.06 0.79
CA ASP A 172 -18.33 -5.76 -0.35
C ASP A 172 -19.11 -5.39 -1.62
N PRO A 173 -18.45 -4.91 -2.69
CA PRO A 173 -19.13 -4.47 -3.90
C PRO A 173 -19.83 -5.60 -4.68
N ASP A 174 -19.39 -6.85 -4.52
CA ASP A 174 -19.88 -7.99 -5.28
C ASP A 174 -21.10 -8.65 -4.61
N ASN A 175 -21.10 -8.74 -3.28
CA ASN A 175 -22.14 -9.47 -2.54
C ASN A 175 -22.86 -8.64 -1.45
N GLY A 176 -22.40 -7.41 -1.17
CA GLY A 176 -23.01 -6.51 -0.20
C GLY A 176 -22.76 -6.87 1.28
N SER A 177 -21.90 -7.85 1.56
CA SER A 177 -21.55 -8.23 2.94
C SER A 177 -20.79 -7.12 3.66
N PRO A 178 -20.92 -6.98 4.98
CA PRO A 178 -20.13 -6.02 5.74
C PRO A 178 -18.63 -6.29 5.60
N VAL A 179 -17.87 -5.22 5.40
CA VAL A 179 -16.40 -5.24 5.33
C VAL A 179 -15.83 -4.09 6.14
N THR A 180 -14.54 -4.18 6.44
CA THR A 180 -13.80 -3.24 7.29
C THR A 180 -12.68 -2.57 6.51
N ALA A 181 -11.98 -1.63 7.15
CA ALA A 181 -10.81 -1.03 6.53
C ALA A 181 -9.65 -2.01 6.30
N PHE A 182 -9.62 -3.16 6.98
CA PHE A 182 -8.67 -4.26 6.70
C PHE A 182 -8.97 -5.00 5.40
N ASP A 183 -10.19 -4.85 4.87
CA ASP A 183 -10.61 -5.45 3.60
C ASP A 183 -10.36 -4.51 2.42
N ASN A 184 -9.79 -3.32 2.63
CA ASN A 184 -9.64 -2.30 1.61
C ASN A 184 -8.21 -2.11 1.12
N ALA A 185 -8.01 -2.25 -0.19
CA ALA A 185 -6.70 -2.24 -0.85
C ALA A 185 -5.98 -0.90 -0.74
N ASP A 186 -6.71 0.20 -0.51
CA ASP A 186 -6.14 1.52 -0.26
C ASP A 186 -5.69 1.76 1.19
N SER A 187 -6.24 1.05 2.17
CA SER A 187 -5.93 1.31 3.57
C SER A 187 -4.50 0.90 3.92
N VAL A 188 -4.01 -0.20 3.35
CA VAL A 188 -2.65 -0.71 3.58
C VAL A 188 -1.58 0.21 2.99
N PRO A 189 -1.64 0.63 1.71
CA PRO A 189 -0.70 1.59 1.14
C PRO A 189 -0.75 2.96 1.80
N ASN A 190 -1.93 3.48 2.16
CA ASN A 190 -2.03 4.76 2.87
C ASN A 190 -1.37 4.69 4.26
N PHE A 191 -1.50 3.55 4.94
CA PHE A 191 -0.80 3.32 6.20
C PHE A 191 0.72 3.26 6.01
N GLY A 192 1.19 2.48 5.03
CA GLY A 192 2.62 2.39 4.72
C GLY A 192 3.23 3.74 4.36
N LEU A 193 2.53 4.54 3.55
CA LEU A 193 2.97 5.89 3.19
C LEU A 193 3.04 6.81 4.41
N ALA A 194 2.02 6.79 5.27
CA ALA A 194 2.01 7.60 6.48
C ALA A 194 3.11 7.21 7.47
N VAL A 195 3.41 5.91 7.59
CA VAL A 195 4.55 5.42 8.37
C VAL A 195 5.87 5.89 7.75
N ARG A 196 6.03 5.82 6.42
CA ARG A 196 7.23 6.33 5.74
C ARG A 196 7.45 7.81 6.03
N LEU A 197 6.40 8.63 5.88
CA LEU A 197 6.45 10.07 6.18
C LEU A 197 6.84 10.34 7.65
N LEU A 198 6.31 9.55 8.59
CA LEU A 198 6.66 9.64 10.01
C LEU A 198 8.14 9.34 10.27
N ARG A 199 8.81 8.61 9.38
CA ARG A 199 10.24 8.25 9.47
C ARG A 199 11.14 9.06 8.55
N ASP A 200 10.59 10.00 7.77
CA ASP A 200 11.38 10.97 7.01
C ASP A 200 12.23 11.85 7.96
N GLN A 201 13.25 12.50 7.40
CA GLN A 201 14.07 13.46 8.14
C GLN A 201 14.06 14.82 7.42
N PRO A 202 13.38 15.85 7.99
CA PRO A 202 12.62 15.82 9.24
C PRO A 202 11.31 14.99 9.13
N PRO A 203 10.76 14.48 10.25
CA PRO A 203 9.51 13.72 10.24
C PRO A 203 8.34 14.56 9.71
N LEU A 204 7.46 13.90 8.97
CA LEU A 204 6.21 14.46 8.47
C LEU A 204 5.02 13.67 9.04
N TYR A 205 4.03 14.38 9.55
CA TYR A 205 2.85 13.82 10.19
C TYR A 205 1.62 13.98 9.30
N VAL A 206 0.86 12.90 9.13
CA VAL A 206 -0.41 12.94 8.40
C VAL A 206 -1.54 13.33 9.35
N LEU A 207 -2.30 14.35 8.97
CA LEU A 207 -3.47 14.87 9.69
C LEU A 207 -4.72 14.04 9.39
N GLU A 208 -5.77 14.24 10.18
CA GLU A 208 -7.04 13.52 9.99
C GLU A 208 -7.65 13.77 8.60
N ASP A 209 -7.49 14.97 8.06
CA ASP A 209 -8.00 15.33 6.72
C ASP A 209 -7.13 14.84 5.55
N GLY A 210 -6.02 14.17 5.84
CA GLY A 210 -5.02 13.69 4.87
C GLY A 210 -3.95 14.72 4.53
N GLY A 211 -3.97 15.91 5.14
CA GLY A 211 -2.90 16.89 5.04
C GLY A 211 -1.61 16.39 5.68
N VAL A 212 -0.48 17.01 5.32
CA VAL A 212 0.84 16.68 5.88
C VAL A 212 1.41 17.92 6.57
N THR A 213 2.02 17.72 7.74
CA THR A 213 2.63 18.79 8.55
C THR A 213 3.98 18.34 9.12
N ASP A 214 4.88 19.27 9.41
CA ASP A 214 6.13 19.04 10.14
C ASP A 214 5.95 19.17 11.67
N GLN A 215 4.74 19.49 12.13
CA GLN A 215 4.40 19.61 13.54
C GLN A 215 3.66 18.37 14.03
N MET A 216 4.11 17.83 15.17
CA MET A 216 3.46 16.67 15.79
C MET A 216 2.01 17.04 16.21
N PRO A 217 1.00 16.31 15.72
CA PRO A 217 -0.41 16.56 16.01
C PRO A 217 -0.86 16.00 17.37
#